data_AF-A0A2H3DLP5-F1
#
_entry.id   AF-A0A2H3DLP5-F1
#
_cell.length_a   1.000
_cell.length_b   1.000
_cell.length_c   1.000
_cell.angle_alpha   90.00
_cell.angle_beta   90.00
_cell.angle_gamma   90.00
#
_symmetry.space_group_name_H-M   'P 1'
#
loop_
_entity.id
_entity.type
_entity.pdbx_description
1 polymer ?
#
loop_
_entity_poly.entity_id
_entity_poly.type
_entity_poly.pdbx_seq_one_letter_code
_entity_poly.pdbx_strand_id
1 'polypeptide(L)'
;FGGMNIIVTGDLAQLPPVVDSKVFTHIKHFKSSNQQQIDIKILWLCIDTVVVLHKVWRQQGSSNVPFVDMLGRLQTGSCTPEDYAMLSSRVLNTHQNPDWSLELWSGTPLIVSQNDLKDAFNE
;
A
#
# COMPACT_ATOMS: atom_id res chain seq x y z
N PHE A 1 -13.86 -18.59 16.74
CA PHE A 1 -14.62 -18.89 15.51
C PHE A 1 -15.24 -20.30 15.51
N GLY A 2 -15.96 -20.69 16.57
CA GLY A 2 -16.72 -21.95 16.59
C GLY A 2 -15.91 -23.24 16.35
N GLY A 3 -14.62 -23.27 16.72
CA GLY A 3 -13.73 -24.42 16.46
C GLY A 3 -13.15 -24.49 15.05
N MET A 4 -13.35 -23.47 14.20
CA MET A 4 -12.75 -23.41 12.87
C MET A 4 -11.31 -22.92 12.90
N ASN A 5 -10.47 -23.55 12.09
CA ASN A 5 -9.14 -23.05 11.76
C ASN A 5 -9.25 -21.89 10.77
N ILE A 6 -8.52 -20.81 11.02
CA ILE A 6 -8.58 -19.60 10.18
C ILE A 6 -7.20 -19.19 9.74
N ILE A 7 -7.12 -18.85 8.46
CA ILE A 7 -5.94 -18.25 7.84
C ILE A 7 -6.37 -16.89 7.31
N VAL A 8 -5.71 -15.84 7.78
CA VAL A 8 -5.89 -14.48 7.25
C VAL A 8 -4.68 -14.13 6.40
N THR A 9 -4.92 -13.67 5.18
CA THR A 9 -3.86 -13.26 4.25
C THR A 9 -4.13 -11.85 3.77
N GLY A 10 -3.11 -11.00 3.71
CA GLY A 10 -3.24 -9.62 3.24
C GLY A 10 -1.95 -8.83 3.40
N ASP A 11 -2.03 -7.53 3.12
CA ASP A 11 -0.93 -6.57 3.28
C ASP A 11 -1.28 -5.53 4.35
N LEU A 12 -0.47 -5.45 5.41
CA LEU A 12 -0.67 -4.50 6.52
C LEU A 12 -0.34 -3.05 6.11
N ALA A 13 0.42 -2.87 5.03
CA ALA A 13 0.77 -1.58 4.46
C ALA A 13 -0.30 -1.02 3.50
N GLN A 14 -1.42 -1.73 3.31
CA GLN A 14 -2.55 -1.21 2.55
C GLN A 14 -3.15 0.03 3.22
N LEU A 15 -3.80 0.86 2.40
CA LEU A 15 -4.62 1.97 2.87
C LEU A 15 -5.65 1.45 3.90
N PRO A 16 -5.87 2.20 5.00
CA PRO A 16 -6.89 1.82 5.96
C PRO A 16 -8.28 1.78 5.30
N PRO A 17 -9.23 1.01 5.85
CA PRO A 17 -10.59 1.07 5.38
C PRO A 17 -11.13 2.50 5.51
N VAL A 18 -11.97 2.90 4.55
CA VAL A 18 -12.49 4.27 4.48
C VAL A 18 -13.36 4.54 5.71
N VAL A 19 -13.03 5.59 6.46
CA VAL A 19 -13.72 6.01 7.71
C VAL A 19 -13.59 5.00 8.88
N ASP A 20 -12.77 3.94 8.75
CA ASP A 20 -12.52 2.99 9.84
C ASP A 20 -11.05 2.93 10.26
N SER A 21 -10.77 2.27 11.38
CA SER A 21 -9.44 2.04 11.93
C SER A 21 -8.92 0.64 11.59
N LYS A 22 -7.61 0.52 11.40
CA LYS A 22 -6.95 -0.78 11.24
C LYS A 22 -7.17 -1.64 12.50
N VAL A 23 -7.44 -2.93 12.32
CA VAL A 23 -7.74 -3.86 13.44
C VAL A 23 -6.58 -3.92 14.45
N PHE A 24 -5.34 -3.83 13.98
CA PHE A 24 -4.14 -3.86 14.82
C PHE A 24 -3.79 -2.52 15.50
N THR A 25 -4.66 -1.50 15.44
CA THR A 25 -4.44 -0.23 16.15
C THR A 25 -4.91 -0.30 17.60
N HIS A 26 -4.26 0.45 18.50
CA HIS A 26 -4.73 0.59 19.88
C HIS A 26 -6.09 1.28 19.98
N ILE A 27 -6.91 0.85 20.94
CA ILE A 27 -8.18 1.50 21.27
C ILE A 27 -7.86 2.75 22.10
N LYS A 28 -8.05 3.95 21.53
CA LYS A 28 -7.79 5.22 22.23
C LYS A 28 -8.96 5.68 23.09
N HIS A 29 -10.20 5.39 22.69
CA HIS A 29 -11.41 5.83 23.39
C HIS A 29 -12.48 4.73 23.39
N PHE A 30 -12.95 4.36 24.59
CA PHE A 30 -14.09 3.47 24.76
C PHE A 30 -15.39 4.26 24.58
N LYS A 31 -16.07 4.08 23.45
CA LYS A 31 -17.48 4.46 23.30
C LYS A 31 -18.30 3.18 23.28
N SER A 32 -19.42 3.16 24.01
CA SER A 32 -20.33 2.01 24.11
C SER A 32 -20.90 1.55 22.76
N SER A 33 -20.87 2.41 21.73
CA SER A 33 -21.28 2.10 20.36
C SER A 33 -20.31 1.19 19.58
N ASN A 34 -19.13 0.87 20.13
CA ASN A 34 -18.04 0.22 19.36
C ASN A 34 -17.79 -1.25 19.75
N GLN A 35 -18.77 -1.94 20.34
CA GLN A 35 -18.59 -3.33 20.82
C GLN A 35 -18.06 -4.27 19.74
N GLN A 36 -18.58 -4.18 18.51
CA GLN A 36 -18.12 -5.01 17.39
C GLN A 36 -16.65 -4.77 17.05
N GLN A 37 -16.17 -3.52 17.10
CA GLN A 37 -14.75 -3.22 16.88
C GLN A 37 -13.88 -3.79 17.98
N ILE A 38 -14.36 -3.79 19.23
CA ILE A 38 -13.66 -4.40 20.36
C ILE A 38 -13.56 -5.91 20.16
N ASP A 39 -14.66 -6.57 19.81
CA ASP A 39 -14.69 -8.01 19.59
C ASP A 39 -13.74 -8.44 18.46
N ILE A 40 -13.72 -7.70 17.34
CA ILE A 40 -12.79 -7.95 16.24
C ILE A 40 -11.33 -7.78 16.68
N LYS A 41 -11.04 -6.77 17.51
CA LYS A 41 -9.68 -6.55 18.04
C LYS A 41 -9.25 -7.64 19.01
N ILE A 42 -10.17 -8.14 19.84
CA ILE A 42 -9.90 -9.30 20.72
C ILE A 42 -9.62 -10.55 19.87
N LEU A 43 -10.43 -10.79 18.83
CA LEU A 43 -10.21 -11.90 17.91
C LEU A 43 -8.85 -11.80 17.19
N TRP A 44 -8.41 -10.60 16.84
CA TRP A 44 -7.08 -10.36 16.28
C TRP A 44 -5.95 -10.76 17.23
N LEU A 45 -6.12 -10.53 18.53
CA LEU A 45 -5.16 -10.96 19.56
C LEU A 45 -5.13 -12.48 19.76
N CYS A 46 -6.11 -13.23 19.25
CA CYS A 46 -6.11 -14.69 19.26
C CYS A 46 -5.26 -15.31 18.14
N ILE A 47 -4.72 -14.50 17.20
CA ILE A 47 -3.80 -15.00 16.18
C ILE A 47 -2.44 -15.27 16.85
N ASP A 48 -2.04 -16.54 16.89
CA ASP A 48 -0.79 -16.99 17.53
C ASP A 48 0.38 -17.12 16.55
N THR A 49 0.08 -17.21 15.26
CA THR A 49 1.05 -17.52 14.21
C THR A 49 1.00 -16.45 13.13
N VAL A 50 2.14 -15.83 12.86
CA VAL A 50 2.31 -14.84 11.79
C VAL A 50 3.42 -15.32 10.85
N VAL A 51 3.10 -15.38 9.56
CA VAL A 51 4.07 -15.72 8.50
C VAL A 51 4.23 -14.51 7.59
N VAL A 52 5.45 -13.99 7.47
CA VAL A 52 5.79 -12.86 6.60
C VAL A 52 6.47 -13.37 5.34
N LEU A 53 5.93 -13.00 4.18
CA LEU A 53 6.50 -13.37 2.88
C LEU A 53 7.46 -12.27 2.40
N HIS A 54 8.76 -12.57 2.36
CA HIS A 54 9.79 -11.58 2.00
C HIS A 54 10.18 -11.56 0.53
N LYS A 55 9.87 -12.62 -0.23
CA LYS A 55 10.31 -12.74 -1.63
C LYS A 55 9.32 -12.06 -2.58
N VAL A 56 9.77 -10.97 -3.22
CA VAL A 56 9.02 -10.27 -4.27
C VAL A 56 9.21 -10.95 -5.62
N TRP A 57 8.13 -11.48 -6.17
CA TRP A 57 8.14 -12.17 -7.47
C TRP A 57 7.74 -11.28 -8.65
N ARG A 58 7.12 -10.11 -8.40
CA ARG A 58 6.62 -9.22 -9.46
C ARG A 58 7.75 -8.48 -10.19
N GLN A 59 8.72 -7.95 -9.45
CA GLN A 59 9.90 -7.26 -10.01
C GLN A 59 11.14 -8.14 -9.80
N GLN A 60 11.45 -8.99 -10.77
CA GLN A 60 12.63 -9.87 -10.74
C GLN A 60 13.81 -9.29 -11.53
N GLY A 61 15.01 -9.81 -11.30
CA GLY A 61 16.22 -9.42 -12.00
C GLY A 61 17.11 -8.46 -11.21
N SER A 62 18.42 -8.53 -11.44
CA SER A 62 19.43 -7.76 -10.71
C SER A 62 19.24 -6.24 -10.84
N SER A 63 18.73 -5.77 -11.99
CA SER A 63 18.43 -4.37 -12.23
C SER A 63 17.29 -3.82 -11.36
N ASN A 64 16.40 -4.68 -10.86
CA ASN A 64 15.26 -4.30 -10.02
C ASN A 64 15.57 -4.33 -8.52
N VAL A 65 16.70 -4.91 -8.11
CA VAL A 65 17.08 -5.03 -6.69
C VAL A 65 17.06 -3.66 -5.98
N PRO A 66 17.65 -2.58 -6.53
CA PRO A 66 17.60 -1.27 -5.87
C PRO A 66 16.17 -0.76 -5.66
N PHE A 67 15.28 -1.01 -6.63
CA PHE A 67 13.88 -0.60 -6.54
C PHE A 67 13.10 -1.42 -5.49
N VAL A 68 13.28 -2.74 -5.47
CA VAL A 68 12.61 -3.62 -4.51
C VAL A 68 13.04 -3.28 -3.07
N ASP A 69 14.35 -3.06 -2.86
CA ASP A 69 14.89 -2.69 -1.56
C ASP A 69 14.36 -1.31 -1.11
N MET A 70 14.31 -0.36 -2.03
CA MET A 70 13.72 0.98 -1.79
C MET A 70 12.24 0.88 -1.41
N LEU A 71 11.44 0.02 -2.07
CA LEU A 71 10.04 -0.20 -1.69
C LEU A 71 9.89 -0.79 -0.28
N GLY A 72 10.77 -1.71 0.12
CA GLY A 72 10.79 -2.27 1.48
C GLY A 72 11.10 -1.22 2.55
N ARG A 73 12.05 -0.30 2.26
CA ARG A 73 12.35 0.85 3.14
C ARG A 73 11.21 1.86 3.19
N LEU A 74 10.57 2.13 2.05
CA LEU A 74 9.40 3.00 1.97
C LEU A 74 8.24 2.47 2.82
N GLN A 75 8.00 1.16 2.81
CA GLN A 75 6.97 0.51 3.61
C GLN A 75 7.19 0.68 5.12
N THR A 76 8.44 0.69 5.57
CA THR A 76 8.81 0.77 7.00
C THR A 76 9.15 2.20 7.46
N GLY A 77 9.15 3.18 6.54
CA GLY A 77 9.56 4.55 6.83
C GLY A 77 11.07 4.72 7.06
N SER A 78 11.90 3.82 6.53
CA SER A 78 13.36 3.79 6.69
C SER A 78 14.12 4.25 5.44
N CYS A 79 13.52 5.14 4.63
CA CYS A 79 14.10 5.63 3.39
C CYS A 79 15.44 6.36 3.61
N THR A 80 16.35 6.21 2.65
CA THR A 80 17.65 6.87 2.62
C THR A 80 17.67 8.05 1.63
N PRO A 81 18.70 8.92 1.66
CA PRO A 81 18.88 9.96 0.65
C PRO A 81 18.97 9.40 -0.79
N GLU A 82 19.51 8.20 -0.96
CA GLU A 82 19.59 7.52 -2.25
C GLU A 82 18.21 7.10 -2.76
N ASP A 83 17.33 6.63 -1.86
CA ASP A 83 15.93 6.33 -2.20
C ASP A 83 15.19 7.58 -2.68
N TYR A 84 15.40 8.70 -1.98
CA TYR A 84 14.85 9.99 -2.38
C TYR A 84 15.38 10.44 -3.75
N ALA A 85 16.68 10.35 -4.00
CA ALA A 85 17.27 10.69 -5.29
C ALA A 85 16.72 9.79 -6.42
N MET A 86 16.55 8.50 -6.14
CA MET A 86 15.95 7.54 -7.07
C MET A 86 14.51 7.93 -7.43
N LEU A 87 13.66 8.24 -6.47
CA LEU A 87 12.29 8.69 -6.73
C LEU A 87 12.26 10.05 -7.45
N SER A 88 13.11 10.98 -7.03
CA SER A 88 13.18 12.32 -7.61
C SER A 88 13.59 12.31 -9.09
N SER A 89 14.42 11.34 -9.51
CA SER A 89 14.78 11.16 -10.93
C SER A 89 13.59 10.81 -11.83
N ARG A 90 12.45 10.41 -11.25
CA ARG A 90 11.19 10.05 -11.96
C ARG A 90 10.12 11.13 -11.86
N VAL A 91 10.41 12.24 -11.17
CA VAL A 91 9.53 13.40 -11.14
C VAL A 91 9.84 14.26 -12.35
N LEU A 92 8.81 14.61 -13.12
CA LEU A 92 8.96 15.53 -14.23
C LEU A 92 9.26 16.93 -13.71
N ASN A 93 10.28 17.57 -14.28
CA ASN A 93 10.52 18.99 -14.01
C ASN A 93 9.39 19.82 -14.61
N THR A 94 9.02 20.91 -13.97
CA THR A 94 7.95 21.84 -14.41
C THR A 94 8.15 22.41 -15.82
N HIS A 95 9.37 22.35 -16.35
CA HIS A 95 9.72 22.78 -17.70
C HIS A 95 9.63 21.68 -18.76
N GLN A 96 9.41 20.43 -18.35
CA GLN A 96 9.22 19.29 -19.22
C GLN A 96 7.72 19.00 -19.30
N ASN A 97 7.14 19.20 -20.48
CA ASN A 97 5.77 18.80 -20.77
C ASN A 97 5.82 17.65 -21.77
N PRO A 98 5.90 16.38 -21.31
CA PRO A 98 5.89 15.24 -22.22
C PRO A 98 4.62 15.27 -23.06
N ASP A 99 4.76 14.95 -24.34
CA ASP A 99 3.60 14.69 -25.15
C ASP A 99 3.05 13.30 -24.79
N TRP A 100 2.01 13.29 -23.97
CA TRP A 100 1.33 12.08 -23.51
C TRP A 100 0.50 11.41 -24.61
N SER A 101 0.32 12.06 -25.76
CA SER A 101 -0.38 11.48 -26.92
C SER A 101 0.50 10.55 -27.75
N LEU A 102 1.81 10.50 -27.47
CA LEU A 102 2.74 9.61 -28.19
C LEU A 102 2.38 8.14 -27.99
N GLU A 103 2.54 7.34 -29.04
CA GLU A 103 2.22 5.91 -29.06
C GLU A 103 2.90 5.11 -27.94
N LEU A 104 4.08 5.54 -27.51
CA LEU A 104 4.83 4.92 -26.42
C LEU A 104 4.08 4.96 -25.06
N TRP A 105 3.11 5.87 -24.90
CA TRP A 105 2.28 6.00 -23.71
C TRP A 105 0.91 5.32 -23.85
N SER A 106 0.53 4.86 -25.05
CA SER A 106 -0.81 4.32 -25.33
C SER A 106 -1.22 3.14 -24.44
N GLY A 107 -0.26 2.35 -23.95
CA GLY A 107 -0.51 1.23 -23.02
C GLY A 107 -0.23 1.54 -21.55
N THR A 108 0.13 2.78 -21.19
CA THR A 108 0.51 3.15 -19.83
C THR A 108 -0.71 3.54 -19.01
N PRO A 109 -1.05 2.84 -17.92
CA PRO A 109 -2.18 3.23 -17.09
C PRO A 109 -1.85 4.51 -16.31
N LEU A 110 -2.80 5.44 -16.29
CA LEU A 110 -2.72 6.62 -15.45
C LEU A 110 -3.32 6.31 -14.07
N ILE A 111 -2.53 6.54 -13.02
CA ILE A 111 -2.97 6.40 -11.63
C ILE A 111 -3.22 7.80 -11.06
N VAL A 112 -4.46 8.08 -10.67
CA VAL A 112 -4.87 9.32 -10.03
C VAL A 112 -5.52 9.07 -8.68
N SER A 113 -5.55 10.09 -7.83
CA SER A 113 -6.10 9.99 -6.48
C SER A 113 -7.63 10.13 -6.41
N GLN A 114 -8.25 10.70 -7.43
CA GLN A 114 -9.68 11.03 -7.46
C GLN A 114 -10.40 10.35 -8.61
N ASN A 115 -11.63 9.87 -8.33
CA ASN A 115 -12.47 9.23 -9.34
C ASN A 115 -12.87 10.20 -10.45
N ASP A 116 -13.25 11.44 -10.11
CA ASP A 116 -13.66 12.44 -11.10
C ASP A 116 -12.56 12.72 -12.14
N LEU A 117 -11.30 12.77 -11.72
CA LEU A 117 -10.16 12.88 -12.64
C LEU A 117 -9.99 11.64 -13.49
N LYS A 118 -10.09 10.45 -12.88
CA LYS A 118 -9.99 9.16 -13.59
C LYS A 118 -11.08 9.04 -14.66
N ASP A 119 -12.30 9.46 -14.34
CA ASP A 119 -13.44 9.43 -15.26
C ASP A 119 -13.21 10.41 -16.42
N ALA A 120 -12.76 11.64 -16.15
CA ALA A 120 -12.43 12.62 -17.19
C ALA A 120 -11.31 12.18 -18.17
N PHE A 121 -10.38 11.31 -17.75
CA PHE A 121 -9.33 10.76 -18.62
C PHE A 121 -9.76 9.50 -19.39
N ASN A 122 -10.85 8.84 -18.97
CA ASN A 122 -11.34 7.61 -19.59
C ASN A 122 -12.53 7.81 -20.54
N GLU A 123 -13.16 8.99 -20.51
CA GLU A 123 -14.19 9.43 -21.48
C GLU A 123 -13.57 9.80 -22.84
#